data_AF-X1EF86-F1
#
_entry.id   AF-X1EF86-F1
#
_cell.length_a   1.000
_cell.length_b   1.000
_cell.length_c   1.000
_cell.angle_alpha   90.00
_cell.angle_beta   90.00
_cell.angle_gamma   90.00
#
_symmetry.space_group_name_H-M   'P 1'
#
loop_
_entity.id
_entity.type
_entity.pdbx_description
1 polymer ?
#
loop_
_entity_poly.entity_id
_entity_poly.type
_entity_poly.pdbx_seq_one_letter_code
_entity_poly.pdbx_strand_id
1 'polypeptide(L)'
;MDLAVANHNSNNVSVLLNNGDGTFQLKLNYTAGDGPLSVFSTDLDGDGDMDLAVANEYSVNVSILLGNGDGTFAEKVDYTTGTVPHSVFFSDFDS
;
A
#
# COMPACT_ATOMS: atom_id res chain seq x y z
N MET A 1 5.58 -13.61 -6.40
CA MET A 1 4.98 -12.31 -6.78
C MET A 1 3.60 -12.28 -6.17
N ASP A 2 3.42 -11.39 -5.21
CA ASP A 2 2.27 -11.35 -4.31
C ASP A 2 1.21 -10.36 -4.83
N LEU A 3 0.11 -10.20 -4.08
CA LEU A 3 -0.95 -9.25 -4.41
C LEU A 3 -1.13 -8.23 -3.30
N ALA A 4 -1.30 -6.97 -3.68
CA ALA A 4 -1.85 -5.92 -2.84
C ALA A 4 -3.11 -5.36 -3.51
N VAL A 5 -4.20 -5.22 -2.74
CA VAL A 5 -5.52 -4.81 -3.27
C VAL A 5 -6.10 -3.71 -2.40
N ALA A 6 -6.30 -2.52 -2.97
CA ALA A 6 -7.04 -1.44 -2.33
C ALA A 6 -8.53 -1.78 -2.23
N ASN A 7 -9.07 -1.85 -1.02
CA ASN A 7 -10.47 -2.21 -0.77
C ASN A 7 -11.27 -0.95 -0.40
N HIS A 8 -11.74 -0.24 -1.42
CA HIS A 8 -12.39 1.07 -1.31
C HIS A 8 -13.39 1.21 -0.16
N ASN A 9 -14.35 0.29 -0.02
CA ASN A 9 -15.40 0.40 1.00
C ASN A 9 -14.99 -0.15 2.38
N SER A 10 -13.84 -0.82 2.48
CA SER A 10 -13.34 -1.42 3.72
C SER A 10 -12.22 -0.60 4.37
N ASN A 11 -11.81 0.51 3.74
CA ASN A 11 -10.77 1.42 4.21
C ASN A 11 -9.46 0.70 4.58
N ASN A 12 -9.09 -0.29 3.77
CA ASN A 12 -7.88 -1.11 3.98
C ASN A 12 -7.30 -1.61 2.66
N VAL A 13 -6.08 -2.12 2.72
CA VAL A 13 -5.43 -2.90 1.65
C VAL A 13 -5.36 -4.36 2.08
N SER A 14 -5.75 -5.28 1.19
CA SER A 14 -5.52 -6.73 1.36
C SER A 14 -4.17 -7.09 0.76
N VAL A 15 -3.34 -7.81 1.50
CA VAL A 15 -2.11 -8.43 1.00
C VAL A 15 -2.30 -9.94 0.97
N LEU A 16 -1.98 -10.56 -0.16
CA LEU A 16 -2.03 -12.01 -0.33
C LEU A 16 -0.70 -12.52 -0.86
N LEU A 17 -0.03 -13.35 -0.06
CA LEU A 17 1.24 -13.95 -0.43
C LEU A 17 1.03 -15.14 -1.36
N ASN A 18 1.89 -15.26 -2.37
CA ASN A 18 1.86 -16.29 -3.39
C ASN A 18 2.53 -17.57 -2.88
N ASN A 19 1.87 -18.72 -3.07
CA ASN A 19 2.41 -20.02 -2.68
C ASN A 19 3.45 -20.58 -3.67
N GLY A 20 3.67 -19.92 -4.81
CA GLY A 20 4.56 -20.35 -5.88
C GLY A 20 3.93 -21.32 -6.88
N ASP A 21 2.67 -21.69 -6.68
CA ASP A 21 1.91 -22.61 -7.54
C ASP A 21 0.72 -21.94 -8.26
N GLY A 22 0.68 -20.60 -8.21
CA GLY A 22 -0.42 -19.80 -8.76
C GLY A 22 -1.61 -19.63 -7.81
N THR A 23 -1.55 -20.18 -6.61
CA THR A 23 -2.50 -19.90 -5.52
C THR A 23 -1.95 -18.87 -4.53
N PHE A 24 -2.84 -18.31 -3.71
CA PHE A 24 -2.51 -17.31 -2.71
C PHE A 24 -2.92 -17.78 -1.31
N GLN A 25 -2.17 -17.35 -0.30
CA GLN A 25 -2.51 -17.52 1.10
C GLN A 25 -3.75 -16.69 1.49
N LEU A 26 -4.22 -16.88 2.72
CA LEU A 26 -5.25 -16.01 3.29
C LEU A 26 -4.77 -14.57 3.34
N LYS A 27 -5.68 -13.64 3.04
CA LYS A 27 -5.35 -12.23 3.05
C LYS A 27 -5.03 -11.72 4.46
N LEU A 28 -4.04 -10.85 4.54
CA LEU A 28 -3.84 -9.94 5.67
C LEU A 28 -4.37 -8.57 5.27
N ASN A 29 -5.15 -7.92 6.15
CA ASN A 29 -5.67 -6.59 5.88
C ASN A 29 -4.89 -5.57 6.70
N TYR A 30 -4.52 -4.47 6.06
CA TYR A 30 -3.88 -3.34 6.70
C TYR A 30 -4.73 -2.09 6.50
N THR A 31 -5.02 -1.39 7.59
CA THR A 31 -5.78 -0.14 7.55
C THR A 31 -5.14 0.84 6.58
N ALA A 32 -5.96 1.59 5.86
CA ALA A 32 -5.58 2.72 5.02
C ALA A 32 -6.43 3.95 5.41
N GLY A 33 -6.43 5.00 4.59
CA GLY A 33 -7.42 6.07 4.71
C GLY A 33 -8.79 5.65 4.16
N ASP A 34 -9.73 6.59 4.14
CA ASP A 34 -11.08 6.38 3.63
C ASP A 34 -11.09 6.33 2.10
N GLY A 35 -11.76 5.32 1.54
CA GLY A 35 -11.89 5.15 0.08
C GLY A 35 -10.58 4.86 -0.64
N PRO A 36 -9.74 3.89 -0.21
CA PRO A 36 -8.50 3.60 -0.93
C PRO A 36 -8.80 3.19 -2.37
N LEU A 37 -8.25 3.93 -3.34
CA LEU A 37 -8.54 3.77 -4.76
C LEU A 37 -7.39 3.10 -5.52
N SER A 38 -6.16 3.32 -5.09
CA SER A 38 -4.97 2.73 -5.70
C SER A 38 -3.96 2.32 -4.65
N VAL A 39 -3.13 1.33 -5.00
CA VAL A 39 -1.97 0.92 -4.23
C VAL A 39 -0.78 0.75 -5.17
N PHE A 40 0.39 1.18 -4.73
CA PHE A 40 1.66 1.00 -5.43
C PHE A 40 2.71 0.48 -4.45
N SER A 41 3.61 -0.38 -4.92
CA SER A 41 4.67 -0.98 -4.11
C SER A 41 6.06 -0.67 -4.65
N THR A 42 6.97 -0.24 -3.77
CA THR A 42 8.41 -0.07 -4.03
C THR A 42 9.15 -0.02 -2.70
N ASP A 43 10.45 -0.24 -2.70
CA ASP A 43 11.33 0.12 -1.58
C ASP A 43 11.40 1.65 -1.48
N LEU A 44 10.76 2.22 -0.45
CA LEU A 44 10.64 3.68 -0.25
C LEU A 44 11.68 4.22 0.72
N ASP A 45 12.10 3.43 1.70
CA ASP A 45 13.06 3.86 2.72
C ASP A 45 14.49 3.33 2.50
N GLY A 46 14.69 2.50 1.48
CA GLY A 46 15.99 2.02 1.02
C GLY A 46 16.51 0.83 1.83
N ASP A 47 15.65 0.11 2.55
CA ASP A 47 16.04 -1.03 3.37
C ASP A 47 16.07 -2.37 2.58
N GLY A 48 15.57 -2.36 1.35
CA GLY A 48 15.52 -3.51 0.45
C GLY A 48 14.20 -4.30 0.50
N ASP A 49 13.27 -3.91 1.37
CA ASP A 49 11.94 -4.49 1.48
C ASP A 49 10.92 -3.66 0.69
N MET A 50 9.88 -4.30 0.19
CA MET A 50 8.85 -3.61 -0.59
C MET A 50 7.84 -2.97 0.35
N ASP A 51 7.67 -1.66 0.25
CA ASP A 51 6.66 -0.87 0.96
C ASP A 51 5.38 -0.72 0.13
N LEU A 52 4.32 -0.20 0.75
CA LEU A 52 3.09 0.18 0.07
C LEU A 52 2.77 1.65 0.26
N ALA A 53 2.27 2.28 -0.80
CA ALA A 53 1.55 3.53 -0.71
C ALA A 53 0.15 3.39 -1.26
N VAL A 54 -0.79 4.06 -0.59
CA VAL A 54 -2.22 3.93 -0.86
C VAL A 54 -2.81 5.31 -1.04
N ALA A 55 -3.43 5.56 -2.20
CA ALA A 55 -4.20 6.78 -2.44
C ALA A 55 -5.61 6.62 -1.88
N ASN A 56 -6.05 7.56 -1.02
CA ASN A 56 -7.30 7.45 -0.29
C ASN A 56 -8.32 8.50 -0.79
N GLU A 57 -9.20 8.14 -1.72
CA GLU A 57 -10.12 9.03 -2.46
C GLU A 57 -10.94 9.96 -1.56
N TYR A 58 -11.44 9.45 -0.43
CA TYR A 58 -12.27 10.25 0.48
C TYR A 58 -11.48 10.86 1.63
N SER A 59 -10.18 10.61 1.67
CA SER A 59 -9.25 11.32 2.54
C SER A 59 -8.45 12.35 1.75
N VAL A 60 -7.82 13.29 2.46
CA VAL A 60 -6.88 14.25 1.85
C VAL A 60 -5.44 13.77 2.01
N ASN A 61 -5.21 12.46 1.91
CA ASN A 61 -3.91 11.86 2.22
C ASN A 61 -3.57 10.64 1.35
N VAL A 62 -2.30 10.27 1.43
CA VAL A 62 -1.82 8.93 1.08
C VAL A 62 -1.38 8.24 2.36
N SER A 63 -1.61 6.92 2.45
CA SER A 63 -1.11 6.10 3.54
C SER A 63 0.12 5.33 3.08
N ILE A 64 1.21 5.39 3.85
CA ILE A 64 2.45 4.62 3.63
C ILE A 64 2.51 3.51 4.66
N LEU A 65 2.77 2.28 4.21
CA LEU A 65 2.98 1.12 5.06
C LEU A 65 4.34 0.53 4.73
N LEU A 66 5.26 0.58 5.69
CA LEU A 66 6.60 0.03 5.51
C LEU A 66 6.58 -1.49 5.60
N GLY A 67 7.29 -2.16 4.69
CA GLY A 67 7.46 -3.59 4.67
C GLY A 67 8.38 -4.07 5.80
N ASN A 68 8.16 -5.30 6.27
CA ASN A 68 9.06 -5.96 7.23
C ASN A 68 9.92 -7.06 6.57
N GLY A 69 9.93 -7.14 5.24
CA GLY A 69 10.68 -8.15 4.46
C GLY A 69 10.10 -9.56 4.44
N ASP A 70 9.06 -9.84 5.22
CA ASP A 70 8.39 -11.14 5.29
C ASP A 70 6.99 -11.15 4.67
N GLY A 71 6.65 -10.10 3.92
CA GLY A 71 5.33 -9.91 3.34
C GLY A 71 4.30 -9.33 4.32
N THR A 72 4.73 -8.93 5.52
CA THR A 72 3.94 -8.11 6.45
C THR A 72 4.34 -6.64 6.43
N PHE A 73 3.47 -5.80 6.98
CA PHE A 73 3.66 -4.34 6.99
C PHE A 73 3.46 -3.74 8.38
N ALA A 74 4.18 -2.66 8.65
CA ALA A 74 3.98 -1.82 9.82
C ALA A 74 2.64 -1.07 9.79
N GLU A 75 2.31 -0.40 10.89
CA GLU A 75 1.16 0.50 10.92
C GLU A 75 1.34 1.65 9.92
N LYS A 76 0.23 2.06 9.29
CA LYS A 76 0.27 3.14 8.31
C LYS A 76 0.74 4.46 8.91
N VAL A 77 1.48 5.22 8.12
CA VAL A 77 1.72 6.65 8.34
C VAL A 77 1.00 7.43 7.25
N ASP A 78 0.20 8.42 7.62
CA ASP A 78 -0.52 9.24 6.65
C ASP A 78 0.23 10.53 6.33
N TYR A 79 0.30 10.86 5.04
CA TYR A 79 0.85 12.12 4.55
C TYR A 79 -0.22 12.88 3.79
N THR A 80 -0.45 14.14 4.17
CA THR A 80 -1.46 15.00 3.55
C THR A 80 -1.09 15.31 2.10
N THR A 81 -2.07 15.23 1.21
CA THR A 81 -2.01 15.57 -0.20
C THR A 81 -3.07 16.64 -0.53
N GLY A 82 -3.43 16.77 -1.81
CA GLY A 82 -4.66 17.45 -2.23
C GLY A 82 -5.92 16.65 -1.89
N THR A 83 -7.07 17.18 -2.31
CA THR A 83 -8.37 16.52 -2.20
C THR A 83 -8.53 15.43 -3.25
N VAL A 84 -9.16 14.32 -2.89
CA VAL A 84 -9.52 13.24 -3.82
C VAL A 84 -8.30 12.63 -4.54
N PRO A 85 -7.31 12.08 -3.81
CA PRO A 85 -6.17 11.42 -4.41
C PRO A 85 -6.59 10.11 -5.09
N HIS A 86 -6.37 10.01 -6.40
CA HIS A 86 -6.76 8.82 -7.19
C HIS A 86 -5.64 7.79 -7.34
N SER A 87 -4.40 8.26 -7.53
CA SER A 87 -3.26 7.41 -7.85
C SER A 87 -2.00 7.86 -7.13
N VAL A 88 -1.10 6.92 -6.86
CA VAL A 88 0.26 7.16 -6.38
C VAL A 88 1.28 6.62 -7.39
N PHE A 89 2.43 7.29 -7.46
CA PHE A 89 3.59 6.86 -8.24
C PHE A 89 4.85 7.33 -7.51
N PHE A 90 5.91 6.53 -7.56
CA PHE A 90 7.20 6.87 -6.97
C PHE A 90 8.29 6.94 -8.03
N SER A 91 9.13 7.95 -7.87
CA SER A 91 10.41 8.11 -8.55
C SER A 91 11.24 9.06 -7.69
N ASP A 92 12.55 8.92 -7.80
CA ASP A 92 13.45 9.99 -7.41
C ASP A 92 13.24 11.17 -8.37
N PHE A 93 13.01 12.37 -7.83
CA PHE A 93 12.80 13.61 -8.59
C PHE A 93 13.89 14.65 -8.33
N ASP A 94 14.79 14.40 -7.38
CA ASP A 94 15.83 15.31 -6.95
C ASP A 94 17.15 14.56 -6.69
N SER A 95 18.08 14.74 -7.65
CA SER A 95 19.45 14.24 -7.58
C SER A 95 20.38 15.10 -6.73
#